data_AF-A0AAN6UFG5-F1
#
_entry.id   AF-A0AAN6UFG5-F1
#
_cell.length_a   1.000
_cell.length_b   1.000
_cell.length_c   1.000
_cell.angle_alpha   90.00
_cell.angle_beta   90.00
_cell.angle_gamma   90.00
#
_symmetry.space_group_name_H-M   'P 1'
#
loop_
_entity.id
_entity.type
_entity.pdbx_description
1 polymer ?
#
loop_
_entity_poly.entity_id
_entity_poly.type
_entity_poly.pdbx_seq_one_letter_code
_entity_poly.pdbx_strand_id
1 'polypeptide(L)'
;MFCEMEPSIEVSVARTSSRQWILGSLIVCEKVDDPKSKPADTIADWQDGDSTFYLRKSPAKGLLEGDVEADRIHVGGTSSAVWCLGDKAVCKVHAWCEGLELEANTIRFVGEKAPEVPIPELVHAWIDHDLDRTFLITKRVGGQTLGRAWPQLSTLRRIQIADEIARYCVTLGANTSSRFETVTGCGVYEPWLMESTPQPHPSWKPRMLGPSSREAMHTYMTKISTEPAPDLDPLFHFYHADLGPTNIMVSEDGDRVTGIIDWESGAYYPRFWVATKPVTAWAFSLECETDEPKLWGQLLGRALEKNGYTRLDVAFCRWSDSKRCNVRVH
;
A
#
# COMPACT_ATOMS: atom_id res chain seq x y z
N MET A 1 -16.58 -10.14 12.61
CA MET A 1 -16.21 -10.12 14.04
C MET A 1 -14.88 -9.39 14.11
N PHE A 2 -14.80 -8.29 14.86
CA PHE A 2 -13.52 -7.64 15.12
C PHE A 2 -12.64 -8.63 15.88
N CYS A 3 -11.45 -8.91 15.36
CA CYS A 3 -10.50 -9.84 15.92
C CYS A 3 -9.12 -9.23 15.75
N GLU A 4 -8.48 -8.92 16.86
CA GLU A 4 -7.09 -8.45 16.87
C GLU A 4 -6.14 -9.61 16.57
N MET A 5 -4.93 -9.27 16.12
CA MET A 5 -3.83 -10.22 16.12
C MET A 5 -3.43 -10.52 17.55
N GLU A 6 -2.93 -11.73 17.79
CA GLU A 6 -2.31 -12.08 19.07
C GLU A 6 -0.82 -12.40 18.82
N PRO A 7 0.12 -11.57 19.31
CA PRO A 7 -0.10 -10.29 20.00
C PRO A 7 -0.62 -9.21 19.04
N SER A 8 -1.02 -8.03 19.53
CA SER A 8 -1.51 -6.93 18.67
C SER A 8 -0.44 -6.44 17.68
N ILE A 9 -0.84 -5.90 16.52
CA ILE A 9 0.08 -5.30 15.55
C ILE A 9 0.86 -4.12 16.15
N GLU A 10 0.28 -3.42 17.12
CA GLU A 10 0.87 -2.24 17.77
C GLU A 10 2.08 -2.58 18.64
N VAL A 11 2.24 -3.85 19.01
CA VAL A 11 3.43 -4.35 19.70
C VAL A 11 4.34 -5.07 18.71
N SER A 12 4.54 -4.55 17.50
CA SER A 12 5.51 -5.10 16.54
C SER A 12 6.93 -4.57 16.73
N VAL A 13 7.02 -3.36 17.26
CA VAL A 13 8.26 -2.61 17.41
C VAL A 13 8.28 -2.04 18.82
N ALA A 14 9.41 -2.21 19.51
CA ALA A 14 9.61 -1.65 20.83
C ALA A 14 10.95 -0.94 20.91
N ARG A 15 10.96 0.27 21.45
CA ARG A 15 12.20 0.99 21.76
C ARG A 15 12.70 0.56 23.13
N THR A 16 13.85 -0.11 23.18
CA THR A 16 14.49 -0.56 24.43
C THR A 16 15.33 0.55 25.08
N SER A 17 15.87 1.46 24.27
CA SER A 17 16.64 2.63 24.71
C SER A 17 16.62 3.74 23.68
N SER A 18 17.21 4.90 23.97
CA SER A 18 17.35 5.99 22.99
C SER A 18 18.19 5.63 21.75
N ARG A 19 18.84 4.46 21.74
CA ARG A 19 19.71 3.99 20.66
C ARG A 19 19.34 2.61 20.11
N GLN A 20 18.28 1.98 20.58
CA GLN A 20 17.97 0.62 20.17
C GLN A 20 16.46 0.35 20.11
N TRP A 21 16.07 -0.38 19.07
CA TRP A 21 14.72 -0.85 18.81
C TRP A 21 14.75 -2.35 18.51
N ILE A 22 13.77 -3.09 19.00
CA ILE A 22 13.51 -4.47 18.60
C ILE A 22 12.37 -4.45 17.58
N LEU A 23 12.55 -5.13 16.46
CA LEU A 23 11.62 -5.21 15.34
C LEU A 23 11.17 -6.66 15.16
N GLY A 24 10.00 -6.98 15.68
CA GLY A 24 9.47 -8.35 15.75
C GLY A 24 10.35 -9.25 16.62
N SER A 25 10.41 -10.53 16.26
CA SER A 25 11.20 -11.56 16.94
C SER A 25 12.61 -11.74 16.35
N LEU A 26 12.89 -11.11 15.19
CA LEU A 26 14.04 -11.46 14.35
C LEU A 26 15.12 -10.38 14.26
N ILE A 27 14.78 -9.10 14.41
CA ILE A 27 15.68 -7.99 14.06
C ILE A 27 15.80 -7.00 15.21
N VAL A 28 17.02 -6.49 15.41
CA VAL A 28 17.30 -5.33 16.26
C VAL A 28 17.86 -4.22 15.37
N CYS A 29 17.42 -2.99 15.63
CA CYS A 29 17.91 -1.77 15.02
C CYS A 29 18.70 -0.98 16.05
N GLU A 30 19.93 -0.57 15.72
CA GLU A 30 20.81 0.19 16.61
C GLU A 30 21.30 1.48 15.99
N LYS A 31 21.20 2.57 16.73
CA LYS A 31 21.76 3.88 16.39
C LYS A 31 23.17 4.01 16.97
N VAL A 32 24.15 4.25 16.11
CA VAL A 32 25.57 4.40 16.46
C VAL A 32 26.08 5.72 15.92
N ASP A 33 26.71 6.51 16.80
CA ASP A 33 27.21 7.86 16.46
C ASP A 33 28.64 7.83 15.88
N ASP A 34 29.41 6.77 16.13
CA ASP A 34 30.76 6.60 15.57
C ASP A 34 30.74 5.66 14.34
N PRO A 35 31.01 6.16 13.12
CA PRO A 35 31.05 5.33 11.91
C PRO A 35 32.07 4.19 11.96
N LYS A 36 33.12 4.29 12.79
CA LYS A 36 34.12 3.22 12.95
C LYS A 36 33.63 2.07 13.81
N SER A 37 32.51 2.26 14.51
CA SER A 37 31.89 1.28 15.40
C SER A 37 30.81 0.45 14.68
N LYS A 38 30.92 0.27 13.36
CA LYS A 38 29.99 -0.57 12.58
C LYS A 38 29.99 -2.02 13.13
N PRO A 39 28.82 -2.56 13.52
CA PRO A 39 28.71 -3.95 13.95
C PRO A 39 29.08 -4.94 12.83
N ALA A 40 29.72 -6.05 13.18
CA ALA A 40 30.18 -7.04 12.19
C ALA A 40 29.03 -7.82 11.51
N ASP A 41 27.89 -7.95 12.19
CA ASP A 41 26.69 -8.70 11.78
C ASP A 41 25.58 -7.81 11.19
N THR A 42 25.95 -6.65 10.65
CA THR A 42 25.01 -5.75 9.95
C THR A 42 24.37 -6.41 8.74
N ILE A 43 23.04 -6.36 8.68
CA ILE A 43 22.20 -6.80 7.56
C ILE A 43 22.01 -5.65 6.56
N ALA A 44 21.65 -4.47 7.07
CA ALA A 44 21.48 -3.25 6.30
C ALA A 44 21.72 -2.03 7.20
N ASP A 45 22.00 -0.88 6.60
CA ASP A 45 22.26 0.36 7.32
C ASP A 45 21.77 1.59 6.54
N TRP A 46 21.57 2.68 7.27
CA TRP A 46 21.33 4.00 6.68
C TRP A 46 21.88 5.11 7.57
N GLN A 47 22.27 6.21 6.94
CA GLN A 47 22.72 7.42 7.62
C GLN A 47 21.52 8.29 8.01
N ASP A 48 21.56 8.83 9.23
CA ASP A 48 20.59 9.80 9.72
C ASP A 48 21.30 10.87 10.58
N GLY A 49 21.52 12.04 9.97
CA GLY A 49 22.35 13.09 10.53
C GLY A 49 23.79 12.59 10.74
N ASP A 50 24.32 12.78 11.94
CA ASP A 50 25.66 12.35 12.33
C ASP A 50 25.72 10.88 12.79
N SER A 51 24.57 10.20 12.87
CA SER A 51 24.47 8.81 13.31
C SER A 51 24.19 7.86 12.15
N THR A 52 24.59 6.61 12.30
CA THR A 52 24.21 5.52 11.40
C THR A 52 23.32 4.53 12.16
N PHE A 53 22.23 4.12 11.52
CA PHE A 53 21.36 3.08 12.02
C PHE A 53 21.73 1.74 11.36
N TYR A 54 21.85 0.68 12.15
CA TYR A 54 22.24 -0.65 11.72
C TYR A 54 21.15 -1.66 12.07
N LEU A 55 20.74 -2.47 11.10
CA LEU A 55 19.90 -3.64 11.33
C LEU A 55 20.75 -4.88 11.55
N ARG A 56 20.40 -5.69 12.54
CA ARG A 56 21.09 -6.93 12.90
C ARG A 56 20.08 -8.00 13.29
N LYS A 57 20.52 -9.25 13.29
CA LYS A 57 19.70 -10.34 13.83
C LYS A 57 19.56 -10.17 15.33
N SER A 58 18.35 -10.34 15.86
CA SER A 58 18.12 -10.37 17.29
C SER A 58 18.84 -11.57 17.91
N PRO A 59 19.65 -11.38 18.97
CA PRO A 59 20.32 -12.48 19.66
C PRO A 59 19.36 -13.28 20.58
N ALA A 60 18.17 -12.75 20.87
CA ALA A 60 17.18 -13.38 21.75
C ALA A 60 15.85 -13.62 21.02
N LYS A 61 15.31 -14.83 21.15
CA LYS A 61 13.90 -15.13 20.85
C LYS A 61 13.09 -14.81 22.11
N GLY A 62 12.25 -13.78 22.09
CA GLY A 62 11.48 -13.40 23.27
C GLY A 62 10.60 -12.18 23.06
N LEU A 63 9.67 -11.96 24.00
CA LEU A 63 8.73 -10.84 24.03
C LEU A 63 9.46 -9.50 23.88
N LEU A 64 8.81 -8.57 23.17
CA LEU A 64 9.29 -7.20 23.04
C LEU A 64 9.31 -6.53 24.42
N GLU A 65 10.50 -6.39 24.99
CA GLU A 65 10.74 -5.54 26.14
C GLU A 65 11.02 -4.11 25.65
N GLY A 66 10.28 -3.12 26.14
CA GLY A 66 10.50 -1.71 25.79
C GLY A 66 9.20 -0.91 25.61
N ASP A 67 9.37 0.33 25.15
CA ASP A 67 8.27 1.24 24.85
C ASP A 67 7.75 0.99 23.43
N VAL A 68 6.54 0.45 23.33
CA VAL A 68 5.85 0.09 22.07
C VAL A 68 5.10 1.28 21.44
N GLU A 69 4.81 2.30 22.25
CA GLU A 69 4.15 3.54 21.82
C GLU A 69 5.16 4.52 21.21
N ALA A 70 6.41 4.45 21.69
CA ALA A 70 7.50 5.25 21.16
C ALA A 70 7.61 5.12 19.63
N ASP A 71 7.73 6.29 18.98
CA ASP A 71 8.03 6.43 17.57
C ASP A 71 6.94 5.88 16.61
N ARG A 72 5.82 5.36 17.12
CA ARG A 72 4.66 4.96 16.31
C ARG A 72 3.95 6.19 15.77
N ILE A 73 3.72 6.23 14.47
CA ILE A 73 3.10 7.37 13.78
C ILE A 73 1.75 7.05 13.13
N HIS A 74 1.43 5.77 12.96
CA HIS A 74 0.17 5.33 12.37
C HIS A 74 -0.20 3.91 12.82
N VAL A 75 -1.50 3.68 12.98
CA VAL A 75 -2.11 2.35 13.17
C VAL A 75 -3.27 2.23 12.19
N GLY A 76 -3.15 1.27 11.26
CA GLY A 76 -4.15 0.97 10.24
C GLY A 76 -5.03 -0.20 10.68
N GLY A 77 -6.01 0.09 11.54
CA GLY A 77 -6.91 -0.91 12.07
C GLY A 77 -6.17 -2.00 12.87
N THR A 78 -6.50 -3.27 12.63
CA THR A 78 -5.93 -4.42 13.35
C THR A 78 -4.78 -5.11 12.61
N SER A 79 -4.37 -4.60 11.45
CA SER A 79 -3.49 -5.33 10.52
C SER A 79 -2.26 -4.56 10.08
N SER A 80 -2.14 -3.27 10.37
CA SER A 80 -0.94 -2.51 10.01
C SER A 80 -0.59 -1.44 11.02
N ALA A 81 0.71 -1.12 11.10
CA ALA A 81 1.20 -0.01 11.87
C ALA A 81 2.56 0.46 11.33
N VAL A 82 2.91 1.72 11.61
CA VAL A 82 4.12 2.36 11.09
C VAL A 82 4.86 3.09 12.21
N TRP A 83 6.17 2.89 12.26
CA TRP A 83 7.09 3.54 13.19
C TRP A 83 8.15 4.35 12.44
N CYS A 84 8.56 5.47 13.02
CA CYS A 84 9.78 6.16 12.63
C CYS A 84 11.00 5.46 13.23
N LEU A 85 12.04 5.29 12.43
CA LEU A 85 13.37 4.89 12.92
C LEU A 85 14.33 6.03 12.63
N GLY A 86 14.39 6.97 13.58
CA GLY A 86 15.00 8.29 13.35
C GLY A 86 14.13 9.18 12.46
N ASP A 87 14.74 10.15 11.81
CA ASP A 87 14.09 11.13 10.94
C ASP A 87 14.08 10.67 9.46
N LYS A 88 14.96 9.73 9.10
CA LYS A 88 15.21 9.34 7.70
C LYS A 88 14.66 7.98 7.28
N ALA A 89 14.14 7.16 8.20
CA ALA A 89 13.58 5.86 7.85
C ALA A 89 12.25 5.59 8.56
N VAL A 90 11.44 4.75 7.94
CA VAL A 90 10.18 4.26 8.50
C VAL A 90 10.17 2.73 8.46
N CYS A 91 9.63 2.12 9.51
CA CYS A 91 9.36 0.69 9.60
C CYS A 91 7.85 0.49 9.49
N LYS A 92 7.41 -0.09 8.39
CA LYS A 92 6.02 -0.53 8.17
C LYS A 92 5.89 -1.98 8.56
N VAL A 93 4.83 -2.30 9.31
CA VAL A 93 4.51 -3.68 9.69
C VAL A 93 3.09 -3.99 9.28
N HIS A 94 2.91 -5.12 8.60
CA HIS A 94 1.59 -5.61 8.17
C HIS A 94 1.39 -7.05 8.64
N ALA A 95 0.15 -7.39 8.95
CA ALA A 95 -0.29 -8.77 9.08
C ALA A 95 0.03 -9.55 7.80
N TRP A 96 0.45 -10.80 7.97
CA TRP A 96 0.85 -11.66 6.89
C TRP A 96 0.06 -12.97 6.91
N CYS A 97 -0.08 -13.57 5.73
CA CYS A 97 -0.50 -14.94 5.57
C CYS A 97 0.15 -15.53 4.33
N GLU A 98 0.23 -16.86 4.27
CA GLU A 98 0.81 -17.56 3.12
C GLU A 98 0.10 -17.16 1.82
N GLY A 99 0.89 -16.84 0.79
CA GLY A 99 0.40 -16.39 -0.50
C GLY A 99 0.13 -14.88 -0.60
N LEU A 100 0.46 -14.09 0.42
CA LEU A 100 0.44 -12.62 0.36
C LEU A 100 1.74 -12.06 -0.25
N GLU A 101 1.58 -11.14 -1.20
CA GLU A 101 2.71 -10.43 -1.82
C GLU A 101 3.41 -9.54 -0.79
N LEU A 102 4.75 -9.47 -0.88
CA LEU A 102 5.51 -8.54 -0.08
C LEU A 102 5.58 -7.19 -0.79
N GLU A 103 5.23 -6.10 -0.10
CA GLU A 103 5.34 -4.73 -0.65
C GLU A 103 6.75 -4.47 -1.22
N ALA A 104 7.79 -5.04 -0.61
CA ALA A 104 9.18 -4.94 -1.10
C ALA A 104 9.39 -5.55 -2.50
N ASN A 105 8.68 -6.63 -2.86
CA ASN A 105 8.75 -7.20 -4.20
C ASN A 105 8.09 -6.27 -5.22
N THR A 106 6.95 -5.69 -4.86
CA THR A 106 6.25 -4.71 -5.68
C THR A 106 7.11 -3.45 -5.91
N ILE A 107 7.73 -2.90 -4.87
CA ILE A 107 8.65 -1.75 -4.98
C ILE A 107 9.82 -2.07 -5.91
N ARG A 108 10.47 -3.25 -5.75
CA ARG A 108 11.57 -3.67 -6.64
C ARG A 108 11.11 -3.78 -8.09
N PHE A 109 9.97 -4.42 -8.32
CA PHE A 109 9.38 -4.54 -9.66
C PHE A 109 9.16 -3.17 -10.31
N VAL A 110 8.60 -2.21 -9.57
CA VAL A 110 8.37 -0.85 -10.07
C VAL A 110 9.69 -0.15 -10.39
N GLY A 111 10.69 -0.24 -9.50
CA GLY A 111 12.01 0.35 -9.75
C GLY A 111 12.71 -0.20 -10.99
N GLU A 112 12.49 -1.48 -11.29
CA GLU A 112 13.04 -2.13 -12.49
C GLU A 112 12.26 -1.81 -13.77
N LYS A 113 10.92 -1.75 -13.70
CA LYS A 113 10.04 -1.64 -14.88
C LYS A 113 9.61 -0.23 -15.21
N ALA A 114 9.66 0.68 -14.24
CA ALA A 114 9.16 2.05 -14.34
C ALA A 114 10.03 2.99 -13.48
N PRO A 115 11.34 3.13 -13.80
CA PRO A 115 12.28 3.91 -12.99
C PRO A 115 11.94 5.41 -12.91
N GLU A 116 11.06 5.92 -13.78
CA GLU A 116 10.53 7.28 -13.69
C GLU A 116 9.48 7.47 -12.59
N VAL A 117 8.90 6.39 -12.07
CA VAL A 117 7.91 6.46 -10.99
C VAL A 117 8.66 6.67 -9.67
N PRO A 118 8.42 7.76 -8.95
CA PRO A 118 9.13 8.02 -7.71
C PRO A 118 8.59 7.07 -6.63
N ILE A 119 9.44 6.21 -6.10
CA ILE A 119 9.12 5.19 -5.09
C ILE A 119 10.04 5.33 -3.86
N PRO A 120 9.66 4.77 -2.69
CA PRO A 120 10.53 4.76 -1.53
C PRO A 120 11.80 3.95 -1.80
N GLU A 121 12.93 4.43 -1.28
CA GLU A 121 14.17 3.64 -1.30
C GLU A 121 14.07 2.50 -0.27
N LEU A 122 14.20 1.27 -0.76
CA LEU A 122 14.13 0.07 0.08
C LEU A 122 15.43 -0.12 0.87
N VAL A 123 15.33 -0.25 2.19
CA VAL A 123 16.47 -0.59 3.07
C VAL A 123 16.49 -2.10 3.33
N HIS A 124 15.40 -2.65 3.85
CA HIS A 124 15.29 -4.07 4.16
C HIS A 124 13.83 -4.51 4.28
N ALA A 125 13.56 -5.79 4.05
CA ALA A 125 12.24 -6.37 4.29
C ALA A 125 12.36 -7.85 4.62
N TRP A 126 11.48 -8.35 5.50
CA TRP A 126 11.44 -9.76 5.89
C TRP A 126 10.05 -10.17 6.34
N ILE A 127 9.85 -11.49 6.47
CA ILE A 127 8.68 -12.09 7.09
C ILE A 127 9.09 -12.58 8.46
N ASP A 128 8.32 -12.21 9.48
CA ASP A 128 8.38 -12.79 10.81
C ASP A 128 7.29 -13.86 10.91
N HIS A 129 7.67 -15.11 10.67
CA HIS A 129 6.76 -16.26 10.70
C HIS A 129 6.26 -16.59 12.11
N ASP A 130 7.00 -16.22 13.16
CA ASP A 130 6.57 -16.47 14.54
C ASP A 130 5.44 -15.50 14.94
N LEU A 131 5.34 -14.34 14.28
CA LEU A 131 4.31 -13.31 14.54
C LEU A 131 3.27 -13.15 13.41
N ASP A 132 3.40 -13.91 12.32
CA ASP A 132 2.63 -13.74 11.08
C ASP A 132 2.60 -12.29 10.59
N ARG A 133 3.79 -11.67 10.44
CA ARG A 133 3.94 -10.27 10.02
C ARG A 133 4.97 -10.10 8.92
N THR A 134 4.76 -9.12 8.06
CA THR A 134 5.81 -8.57 7.20
C THR A 134 6.36 -7.30 7.83
N PHE A 135 7.66 -7.11 7.71
CA PHE A 135 8.34 -5.88 8.07
C PHE A 135 9.00 -5.31 6.83
N LEU A 136 8.85 -4.01 6.65
CA LEU A 136 9.42 -3.25 5.55
C LEU A 136 10.06 -1.98 6.10
N ILE A 137 11.34 -1.80 5.82
CA ILE A 137 12.06 -0.57 6.12
C ILE A 137 12.39 0.13 4.82
N THR A 138 11.98 1.40 4.75
CA THR A 138 12.25 2.29 3.62
C THR A 138 12.82 3.60 4.14
N LYS A 139 13.59 4.29 3.31
CA LYS A 139 13.91 5.70 3.59
C LYS A 139 12.64 6.53 3.44
N ARG A 140 12.49 7.49 4.35
CA ARG A 140 11.36 8.40 4.38
C ARG A 140 11.35 9.26 3.12
N VAL A 141 10.25 9.22 2.38
CA VAL A 141 10.02 10.11 1.24
C VAL A 141 9.85 11.54 1.75
N GLY A 142 10.61 12.47 1.18
CA GLY A 142 10.58 13.87 1.60
C GLY A 142 9.31 14.60 1.14
N GLY A 143 8.91 15.60 1.93
CA GLY A 143 7.73 16.43 1.68
C GLY A 143 6.50 16.02 2.49
N GLN A 144 5.33 16.34 1.97
CA GLN A 144 4.04 16.12 2.62
C GLN A 144 3.08 15.37 1.71
N THR A 145 2.06 14.72 2.28
CA THR A 145 1.06 14.01 1.48
C THR A 145 0.24 15.02 0.66
N LEU A 146 -0.24 14.59 -0.51
CA LEU A 146 -1.10 15.38 -1.39
C LEU A 146 -2.34 15.87 -0.64
N GLY A 147 -2.92 15.04 0.23
CA GLY A 147 -4.06 15.39 1.07
C GLY A 147 -3.75 16.57 2.00
N ARG A 148 -2.55 16.62 2.59
CA ARG A 148 -2.11 17.74 3.44
C ARG A 148 -1.79 19.00 2.64
N ALA A 149 -1.15 18.86 1.49
CA ALA A 149 -0.83 19.99 0.62
C ALA A 149 -2.09 20.58 -0.06
N TRP A 150 -3.13 19.76 -0.25
CA TRP A 150 -4.29 20.09 -1.09
C TRP A 150 -4.88 21.49 -0.90
N PRO A 151 -5.13 21.98 0.34
CA PRO A 151 -5.71 23.31 0.54
C PRO A 151 -4.84 24.45 0.01
N GLN A 152 -3.52 24.24 -0.09
CA GLN A 152 -2.54 25.24 -0.51
C GLN A 152 -2.26 25.19 -2.02
N LEU A 153 -2.62 24.09 -2.69
CA LEU A 153 -2.39 23.92 -4.12
C LEU A 153 -3.38 24.74 -4.96
N SER A 154 -2.85 25.44 -5.96
CA SER A 154 -3.68 26.06 -6.99
C SER A 154 -4.43 25.01 -7.82
N THR A 155 -5.56 25.40 -8.42
CA THR A 155 -6.33 24.52 -9.32
C THR A 155 -5.47 23.96 -10.45
N LEU A 156 -4.60 24.80 -11.03
CA LEU A 156 -3.68 24.36 -12.09
C LEU A 156 -2.73 23.28 -11.58
N ARG A 157 -2.17 23.44 -10.38
CA ARG A 157 -1.24 22.46 -9.81
C ARG A 157 -1.92 21.13 -9.49
N ARG A 158 -3.15 21.15 -8.98
CA ARG A 158 -3.96 19.93 -8.77
C ARG A 158 -4.18 19.15 -10.06
N ILE A 159 -4.47 19.85 -11.16
CA ILE A 159 -4.62 19.24 -12.50
C ILE A 159 -3.29 18.65 -12.98
N GLN A 160 -2.19 19.39 -12.84
CA GLN A 160 -0.86 18.93 -13.25
C GLN A 160 -0.42 17.66 -12.50
N ILE A 161 -0.70 17.59 -11.19
CA ILE A 161 -0.42 16.39 -10.38
C ILE A 161 -1.27 15.21 -10.87
N ALA A 162 -2.56 15.41 -11.13
CA ALA A 162 -3.41 14.34 -11.69
C ALA A 162 -2.91 13.85 -13.06
N ASP A 163 -2.52 14.76 -13.96
CA ASP A 163 -1.93 14.43 -15.25
C ASP A 163 -0.59 13.68 -15.09
N GLU A 164 0.24 14.06 -14.12
CA GLU A 164 1.50 13.39 -13.80
C GLU A 164 1.27 11.96 -13.27
N ILE A 165 0.38 11.77 -12.29
CA ILE A 165 0.04 10.45 -11.76
C ILE A 165 -0.59 9.57 -12.85
N ALA A 166 -1.44 10.13 -13.71
CA ALA A 166 -2.01 9.37 -14.84
C ALA A 166 -0.92 8.88 -15.82
N ARG A 167 0.14 9.67 -16.08
CA ARG A 167 1.28 9.21 -16.88
C ARG A 167 2.01 8.05 -16.21
N TYR A 168 2.22 8.10 -14.89
CA TYR A 168 2.78 6.95 -14.17
C TYR A 168 1.90 5.71 -14.28
N CYS A 169 0.57 5.85 -14.18
CA CYS A 169 -0.35 4.73 -14.42
C CYS A 169 -0.22 4.12 -15.83
N VAL A 170 0.01 4.95 -16.86
CA VAL A 170 0.25 4.47 -18.23
C VAL A 170 1.55 3.68 -18.31
N THR A 171 2.66 4.19 -17.76
CA THR A 171 3.94 3.46 -17.71
C THR A 171 3.77 2.12 -17.00
N LEU A 172 3.19 2.14 -15.79
CA LEU A 172 2.97 0.94 -14.99
C LEU A 172 2.10 -0.06 -15.73
N GLY A 173 0.97 0.40 -16.29
CA GLY A 173 0.02 -0.42 -17.02
C GLY A 173 0.51 -0.97 -18.35
N ALA A 174 1.66 -0.52 -18.86
CA ALA A 174 2.34 -1.16 -19.98
C ALA A 174 2.88 -2.56 -19.61
N ASN A 175 3.07 -2.83 -18.32
CA ASN A 175 3.36 -4.16 -17.81
C ASN A 175 2.04 -4.92 -17.62
N THR A 176 1.91 -6.06 -18.29
CA THR A 176 0.66 -6.83 -18.35
C THR A 176 0.82 -8.28 -17.93
N SER A 177 -0.24 -8.87 -17.39
CA SER A 177 -0.37 -10.32 -17.18
C SER A 177 -1.64 -10.86 -17.85
N SER A 178 -1.63 -12.14 -18.21
CA SER A 178 -2.84 -12.86 -18.63
C SER A 178 -3.72 -13.29 -17.45
N ARG A 179 -3.26 -13.07 -16.22
CA ARG A 179 -3.91 -13.48 -14.97
C ARG A 179 -4.14 -12.28 -14.05
N PHE A 180 -5.15 -12.39 -13.22
CA PHE A 180 -5.36 -11.52 -12.07
C PHE A 180 -4.50 -12.03 -10.92
N GLU A 181 -3.36 -11.39 -10.69
CA GLU A 181 -2.31 -11.81 -9.74
C GLU A 181 -1.39 -10.65 -9.38
N THR A 182 -0.54 -10.84 -8.38
CA THR A 182 0.53 -9.88 -8.04
C THR A 182 1.80 -10.12 -8.88
N VAL A 183 2.85 -9.32 -8.66
CA VAL A 183 4.09 -9.40 -9.43
C VAL A 183 4.84 -10.74 -9.27
N THR A 184 4.63 -11.44 -8.15
CA THR A 184 5.18 -12.78 -7.89
C THR A 184 4.18 -13.92 -8.13
N GLY A 185 3.00 -13.62 -8.68
CA GLY A 185 1.97 -14.63 -8.96
C GLY A 185 1.12 -15.01 -7.74
N CYS A 186 1.09 -14.16 -6.70
CA CYS A 186 0.25 -14.33 -5.53
C CYS A 186 -1.18 -13.82 -5.75
N GLY A 187 -2.06 -14.07 -4.78
CA GLY A 187 -3.42 -13.52 -4.78
C GLY A 187 -3.44 -12.02 -4.49
N VAL A 188 -4.43 -11.32 -5.02
CA VAL A 188 -4.51 -9.85 -4.95
C VAL A 188 -5.38 -9.41 -3.77
N TYR A 189 -4.88 -8.47 -2.97
CA TYR A 189 -5.67 -7.75 -1.97
C TYR A 189 -6.41 -6.57 -2.62
N GLU A 190 -7.70 -6.72 -2.86
CA GLU A 190 -8.56 -5.65 -3.40
C GLU A 190 -10.02 -5.83 -2.91
N PRO A 191 -10.35 -5.30 -1.71
CA PRO A 191 -11.67 -5.48 -1.12
C PRO A 191 -12.83 -4.99 -1.99
N TRP A 192 -12.60 -4.03 -2.88
CA TRP A 192 -13.66 -3.49 -3.75
C TRP A 192 -14.07 -4.42 -4.89
N LEU A 193 -13.19 -5.34 -5.30
CA LEU A 193 -13.50 -6.38 -6.27
C LEU A 193 -14.01 -7.67 -5.60
N MET A 194 -14.01 -7.74 -4.28
CA MET A 194 -14.44 -8.91 -3.51
C MET A 194 -15.93 -8.87 -3.15
N GLU A 195 -16.45 -10.04 -2.78
CA GLU A 195 -17.77 -10.23 -2.18
C GLU A 195 -17.89 -9.48 -0.84
N SER A 196 -19.07 -8.90 -0.57
CA SER A 196 -19.28 -8.06 0.62
C SER A 196 -19.42 -8.85 1.92
N THR A 197 -19.78 -10.14 1.85
CA THR A 197 -20.05 -11.00 3.00
C THR A 197 -19.10 -12.18 3.03
N PRO A 198 -18.01 -12.11 3.79
CA PRO A 198 -17.20 -13.28 4.02
C PRO A 198 -17.86 -14.15 5.11
N GLN A 199 -17.65 -15.46 4.99
CA GLN A 199 -17.57 -16.42 6.10
C GLN A 199 -16.81 -15.78 7.29
N PRO A 200 -17.03 -16.20 8.55
CA PRO A 200 -16.29 -15.65 9.69
C PRO A 200 -14.79 -15.62 9.41
N HIS A 201 -14.23 -14.41 9.32
CA HIS A 201 -12.85 -14.14 8.97
C HIS A 201 -12.29 -13.13 9.98
N PRO A 202 -11.13 -13.41 10.59
CA PRO A 202 -10.48 -12.45 11.48
C PRO A 202 -10.24 -11.12 10.76
N SER A 203 -10.47 -9.98 11.41
CA SER A 203 -10.28 -8.67 10.79
C SER A 203 -8.82 -8.36 10.50
N TRP A 204 -7.89 -8.95 11.26
CA TRP A 204 -6.46 -8.80 11.02
C TRP A 204 -5.94 -9.55 9.79
N LYS A 205 -6.57 -10.67 9.42
CA LYS A 205 -6.06 -11.53 8.37
C LYS A 205 -6.38 -10.92 7.00
N PRO A 206 -5.40 -10.73 6.11
CA PRO A 206 -5.67 -10.25 4.76
C PRO A 206 -6.52 -11.24 3.97
N ARG A 207 -7.41 -10.72 3.10
CA ARG A 207 -8.19 -11.51 2.15
C ARG A 207 -7.65 -11.28 0.75
N MET A 208 -7.39 -12.36 0.03
CA MET A 208 -6.83 -12.31 -1.32
C MET A 208 -7.77 -12.96 -2.31
N LEU A 209 -7.78 -12.44 -3.53
CA LEU A 209 -8.55 -12.96 -4.66
C LEU A 209 -7.57 -13.44 -5.73
N GLY A 210 -7.78 -14.65 -6.25
CA GLY A 210 -6.86 -15.27 -7.20
C GLY A 210 -5.64 -15.92 -6.52
N PRO A 211 -4.55 -16.18 -7.26
CA PRO A 211 -4.34 -15.79 -8.65
C PRO A 211 -5.26 -16.57 -9.62
N SER A 212 -5.85 -15.89 -10.62
CA SER A 212 -6.88 -16.50 -11.49
C SER A 212 -6.72 -16.13 -12.96
N SER A 213 -7.22 -17.00 -13.86
CA SER A 213 -7.33 -16.65 -15.28
C SER A 213 -8.43 -15.59 -15.51
N ARG A 214 -8.45 -14.98 -16.69
CA ARG A 214 -9.51 -14.07 -17.11
C ARG A 214 -10.91 -14.70 -16.99
N GLU A 215 -11.07 -15.95 -17.43
CA GLU A 215 -12.34 -16.67 -17.40
C GLU A 215 -12.79 -16.91 -15.96
N ALA A 216 -11.88 -17.36 -15.10
CA ALA A 216 -12.18 -17.57 -13.68
C ALA A 216 -12.54 -16.25 -12.96
N MET A 217 -11.84 -15.16 -13.27
CA MET A 217 -12.17 -13.83 -12.74
C MET A 217 -13.53 -13.34 -13.23
N HIS A 218 -13.84 -13.49 -14.51
CA HIS A 218 -15.14 -13.15 -15.07
C HIS A 218 -16.26 -13.96 -14.38
N THR A 219 -16.12 -15.29 -14.30
CA THR A 219 -17.08 -16.15 -13.59
C THR A 219 -17.27 -15.74 -12.14
N TYR A 220 -16.18 -15.41 -11.43
CA TYR A 220 -16.26 -14.90 -10.07
C TYR A 220 -17.07 -13.60 -9.99
N MET A 221 -16.74 -12.60 -10.83
CA MET A 221 -17.43 -11.32 -10.83
C MET A 221 -18.91 -11.44 -11.19
N THR A 222 -19.28 -12.33 -12.12
CA THR A 222 -20.67 -12.64 -12.45
C THR A 222 -21.39 -13.30 -11.27
N LYS A 223 -20.71 -14.15 -10.49
CA LYS A 223 -21.34 -14.90 -9.39
C LYS A 223 -21.70 -14.01 -8.19
N ILE A 224 -20.87 -13.03 -7.87
CA ILE A 224 -21.00 -12.25 -6.63
C ILE A 224 -21.97 -11.05 -6.72
N SER A 225 -22.58 -10.84 -7.89
CA SER A 225 -23.45 -9.71 -8.20
C SER A 225 -24.66 -10.19 -8.99
N THR A 226 -25.82 -9.57 -8.79
CA THR A 226 -27.00 -9.82 -9.63
C THR A 226 -27.01 -8.95 -10.89
N GLU A 227 -26.25 -7.87 -10.88
CA GLU A 227 -26.02 -7.00 -12.03
C GLU A 227 -24.86 -7.52 -12.89
N PRO A 228 -24.86 -7.26 -14.22
CA PRO A 228 -23.76 -7.66 -15.10
C PRO A 228 -22.40 -7.13 -14.61
N ALA A 229 -21.39 -7.99 -14.64
CA ALA A 229 -20.01 -7.59 -14.36
C ALA A 229 -19.49 -6.67 -15.48
N PRO A 230 -18.65 -5.66 -15.15
CA PRO A 230 -17.90 -4.94 -16.17
C PRO A 230 -17.06 -5.90 -17.02
N ASP A 231 -17.00 -5.64 -18.33
CA ASP A 231 -16.22 -6.45 -19.25
C ASP A 231 -14.73 -6.44 -18.88
N LEU A 232 -14.10 -7.61 -18.98
CA LEU A 232 -12.66 -7.78 -18.77
C LEU A 232 -11.93 -7.80 -20.11
N ASP A 233 -10.94 -6.92 -20.26
CA ASP A 233 -9.96 -6.98 -21.35
C ASP A 233 -9.20 -8.31 -21.38
N PRO A 234 -8.57 -8.69 -22.52
CA PRO A 234 -7.76 -9.90 -22.61
C PRO A 234 -6.58 -9.96 -21.64
N LEU A 235 -6.04 -8.80 -21.26
CA LEU A 235 -4.89 -8.66 -20.37
C LEU A 235 -5.24 -7.80 -19.17
N PHE A 236 -4.61 -8.13 -18.05
CA PHE A 236 -4.60 -7.34 -16.83
C PHE A 236 -3.38 -6.43 -16.84
N HIS A 237 -3.52 -5.23 -16.28
CA HIS A 237 -2.52 -4.16 -16.30
C HIS A 237 -1.99 -3.90 -14.90
N PHE A 238 -0.68 -3.78 -14.75
CA PHE A 238 -0.09 -3.47 -13.45
C PHE A 238 -0.54 -2.08 -12.99
N TYR A 239 -1.08 -1.99 -11.78
CA TYR A 239 -1.64 -0.78 -11.20
C TYR A 239 -1.47 -0.80 -9.68
N HIS A 240 -1.20 0.37 -9.08
CA HIS A 240 -1.01 0.52 -7.63
C HIS A 240 -2.29 0.26 -6.83
N ALA A 241 -3.46 0.50 -7.42
CA ALA A 241 -4.77 0.40 -6.80
C ALA A 241 -5.06 1.31 -5.59
N ASP A 242 -4.09 1.95 -4.94
CA ASP A 242 -4.37 2.84 -3.79
C ASP A 242 -3.70 4.21 -3.90
N LEU A 243 -3.95 4.88 -5.03
CA LEU A 243 -3.46 6.23 -5.30
C LEU A 243 -4.35 7.30 -4.63
N GLY A 244 -4.75 7.04 -3.39
CA GLY A 244 -5.41 8.02 -2.53
C GLY A 244 -4.49 9.21 -2.23
N PRO A 245 -5.04 10.36 -1.79
CA PRO A 245 -4.25 11.57 -1.55
C PRO A 245 -3.27 11.42 -0.37
N THR A 246 -3.42 10.39 0.46
CA THR A 246 -2.50 10.06 1.56
C THR A 246 -1.23 9.33 1.08
N ASN A 247 -1.29 8.70 -0.10
CA ASN A 247 -0.22 7.84 -0.62
C ASN A 247 0.62 8.52 -1.72
N ILE A 248 0.35 9.79 -2.00
CA ILE A 248 1.11 10.60 -2.95
C ILE A 248 1.84 11.68 -2.16
N MET A 249 3.16 11.72 -2.28
CA MET A 249 4.02 12.70 -1.64
C MET A 249 4.35 13.82 -2.62
N VAL A 250 4.27 15.05 -2.15
CA VAL A 250 4.67 16.24 -2.89
C VAL A 250 5.72 17.02 -2.10
N SER A 251 6.57 17.78 -2.81
CA SER A 251 7.52 18.70 -2.18
C SER A 251 6.80 19.72 -1.30
N GLU A 252 7.51 20.34 -0.35
CA GLU A 252 6.90 21.28 0.61
C GLU A 252 6.24 22.49 -0.05
N ASP A 253 6.74 22.90 -1.22
CA ASP A 253 6.15 23.94 -2.07
C ASP A 253 4.97 23.44 -2.94
N GLY A 254 4.73 22.12 -2.97
CA GLY A 254 3.70 21.48 -3.79
C GLY A 254 4.05 21.30 -5.26
N ASP A 255 5.26 21.68 -5.69
CA ASP A 255 5.63 21.80 -7.11
C ASP A 255 6.06 20.49 -7.78
N ARG A 256 6.38 19.45 -7.01
CA ARG A 256 6.84 18.16 -7.55
C ARG A 256 6.23 17.00 -6.79
N VAL A 257 5.86 15.94 -7.50
CA VAL A 257 5.62 14.64 -6.87
C VAL A 257 6.98 14.08 -6.46
N THR A 258 7.15 13.81 -5.16
CA THR A 258 8.41 13.33 -4.58
C THR A 258 8.40 11.83 -4.31
N GLY A 259 7.23 11.21 -4.30
CA GLY A 259 7.08 9.77 -4.18
C GLY A 259 5.64 9.30 -4.16
N ILE A 260 5.45 8.04 -4.53
CA ILE A 260 4.23 7.28 -4.34
C ILE A 260 4.57 6.19 -3.33
N ILE A 261 3.82 6.11 -2.24
CA ILE A 261 4.05 5.18 -1.14
C ILE A 261 2.91 4.17 -1.05
N ASP A 262 3.10 3.13 -0.24
CA ASP A 262 2.08 2.13 0.06
C ASP A 262 1.72 1.17 -1.09
N TRP A 263 2.75 0.47 -1.56
CA TRP A 263 2.68 -0.41 -2.73
C TRP A 263 2.11 -1.81 -2.44
N GLU A 264 1.53 -2.05 -1.26
CA GLU A 264 1.03 -3.37 -0.86
C GLU A 264 -0.10 -3.90 -1.73
N SER A 265 -0.88 -2.99 -2.34
CA SER A 265 -1.97 -3.32 -3.26
C SER A 265 -1.53 -3.35 -4.73
N GLY A 266 -0.24 -3.25 -5.03
CA GLY A 266 0.23 -3.29 -6.43
C GLY A 266 0.08 -4.67 -7.06
N ALA A 267 -0.71 -4.77 -8.13
CA ALA A 267 -1.00 -6.03 -8.81
C ALA A 267 -1.46 -5.81 -10.27
N TYR A 268 -1.75 -6.89 -11.00
CA TYR A 268 -2.33 -6.83 -12.34
C TYR A 268 -3.87 -6.77 -12.27
N TYR A 269 -4.46 -5.64 -12.65
CA TYR A 269 -5.89 -5.35 -12.54
C TYR A 269 -6.60 -5.29 -13.90
N PRO A 270 -7.93 -5.48 -13.94
CA PRO A 270 -8.72 -5.20 -15.14
C PRO A 270 -8.51 -3.76 -15.62
N ARG A 271 -8.43 -3.54 -16.93
CA ARG A 271 -8.14 -2.21 -17.49
C ARG A 271 -9.12 -1.15 -17.02
N PHE A 272 -10.42 -1.47 -16.96
CA PHE A 272 -11.45 -0.53 -16.49
C PHE A 272 -11.21 -0.07 -15.05
N TRP A 273 -10.60 -0.93 -14.21
CA TRP A 273 -10.40 -0.66 -12.79
C TRP A 273 -9.49 0.54 -12.55
N VAL A 274 -8.49 0.73 -13.42
CA VAL A 274 -7.51 1.82 -13.34
C VAL A 274 -8.20 3.19 -13.32
N ALA A 275 -9.15 3.45 -14.21
CA ALA A 275 -9.89 4.72 -14.27
C ALA A 275 -11.19 4.74 -13.45
N THR A 276 -11.68 3.58 -13.03
CA THR A 276 -12.94 3.46 -12.27
C THR A 276 -12.72 3.63 -10.77
N LYS A 277 -11.73 2.95 -10.19
CA LYS A 277 -11.48 3.00 -8.73
C LYS A 277 -11.32 4.43 -8.20
N PRO A 278 -10.58 5.34 -8.86
CA PRO A 278 -10.39 6.70 -8.35
C PRO A 278 -11.68 7.46 -8.10
N VAL A 279 -12.74 7.22 -8.88
CA VAL A 279 -14.00 7.97 -8.75
C VAL A 279 -15.04 7.27 -7.87
N THR A 280 -14.85 5.97 -7.59
CA THR A 280 -15.82 5.16 -6.83
C THR A 280 -15.38 4.85 -5.39
N ALA A 281 -14.08 4.70 -5.14
CA ALA A 281 -13.56 4.31 -3.83
C ALA A 281 -13.38 5.52 -2.91
N TRP A 282 -13.84 5.41 -1.66
CA TRP A 282 -13.73 6.49 -0.68
C TRP A 282 -12.27 6.83 -0.33
N ALA A 283 -11.33 5.88 -0.46
CA ALA A 283 -9.90 6.07 -0.22
C ALA A 283 -9.26 7.17 -1.11
N PHE A 284 -9.92 7.55 -2.21
CA PHE A 284 -9.49 8.66 -3.08
C PHE A 284 -10.11 10.01 -2.68
N SER A 285 -10.90 10.05 -1.61
CA SER A 285 -11.49 11.28 -1.11
C SER A 285 -10.46 12.06 -0.31
N LEU A 286 -10.58 13.38 -0.37
CA LEU A 286 -9.81 14.30 0.45
C LEU A 286 -10.38 14.32 1.86
N GLU A 287 -9.50 14.20 2.84
CA GLU A 287 -9.88 14.24 4.26
C GLU A 287 -9.85 15.66 4.85
N CYS A 288 -9.27 16.63 4.11
CA CYS A 288 -9.28 18.04 4.52
C CYS A 288 -10.69 18.64 4.41
N GLU A 289 -10.98 19.68 5.20
CA GLU A 289 -12.22 20.44 5.07
C GLU A 289 -12.34 21.05 3.66
N THR A 290 -13.30 20.57 2.88
CA THR A 290 -13.56 21.02 1.50
C THR A 290 -15.00 20.70 1.08
N ASP A 291 -15.57 21.54 0.22
CA ASP A 291 -16.88 21.30 -0.41
C ASP A 291 -16.82 20.24 -1.52
N GLU A 292 -15.62 19.85 -1.96
CA GLU A 292 -15.41 18.90 -3.06
C GLU A 292 -14.55 17.69 -2.63
N PRO A 293 -14.99 16.87 -1.65
CA PRO A 293 -14.17 15.78 -1.09
C PRO A 293 -13.74 14.75 -2.14
N LYS A 294 -14.45 14.62 -3.26
CA LYS A 294 -14.12 13.68 -4.34
C LYS A 294 -13.23 14.26 -5.44
N LEU A 295 -12.80 15.53 -5.31
CA LEU A 295 -12.16 16.24 -6.42
C LEU A 295 -10.87 15.57 -6.91
N TRP A 296 -10.05 15.03 -6.00
CA TRP A 296 -8.84 14.29 -6.37
C TRP A 296 -9.17 13.10 -7.29
N GLY A 297 -10.06 12.22 -6.83
CA GLY A 297 -10.53 11.07 -7.60
C GLY A 297 -11.09 11.47 -8.98
N GLN A 298 -11.85 12.56 -9.06
CA GLN A 298 -12.41 13.07 -10.33
C GLN A 298 -11.34 13.66 -11.26
N LEU A 299 -10.32 14.32 -10.72
CA LEU A 299 -9.20 14.83 -11.53
C LEU A 299 -8.36 13.68 -12.09
N LEU A 300 -8.00 12.71 -11.25
CA LEU A 300 -7.24 11.53 -11.68
C LEU A 300 -8.02 10.69 -12.70
N GLY A 301 -9.33 10.45 -12.46
CA GLY A 301 -10.19 9.74 -13.40
C GLY A 301 -10.22 10.39 -14.79
N ARG A 302 -10.42 11.72 -14.85
CA ARG A 302 -10.38 12.48 -16.12
C ARG A 302 -9.02 12.44 -16.81
N ALA A 303 -7.93 12.53 -16.04
CA ALA A 303 -6.58 12.42 -16.57
C ALA A 303 -6.33 11.02 -17.17
N LEU A 304 -6.82 9.96 -16.54
CA LEU A 304 -6.73 8.59 -17.07
C LEU A 304 -7.58 8.39 -18.33
N GLU A 305 -8.78 8.98 -18.39
CA GLU A 305 -9.61 8.98 -19.61
C GLU A 305 -8.89 9.63 -20.80
N LYS A 306 -8.23 10.77 -20.57
CA LYS A 306 -7.39 11.45 -21.57
C LYS A 306 -6.23 10.57 -22.07
N ASN A 307 -5.79 9.61 -21.26
CA ASN A 307 -4.74 8.64 -21.59
C ASN A 307 -5.30 7.29 -22.10
N GLY A 308 -6.57 7.24 -22.50
CA GLY A 308 -7.16 6.09 -23.19
C GLY A 308 -7.66 4.97 -22.28
N TYR A 309 -7.79 5.20 -20.97
CA TYR A 309 -8.52 4.30 -20.09
C TYR A 309 -10.03 4.58 -20.14
N THR A 310 -10.83 3.53 -20.06
CA THR A 310 -12.30 3.68 -20.01
C THR A 310 -12.76 3.61 -18.56
N ARG A 311 -13.46 4.66 -18.12
CA ARG A 311 -14.13 4.69 -16.82
C ARG A 311 -15.50 4.01 -16.93
N LEU A 312 -15.76 3.05 -16.06
CA LEU A 312 -17.01 2.28 -15.99
C LEU A 312 -17.69 2.43 -14.62
N ASP A 313 -17.62 3.62 -14.03
CA ASP A 313 -18.11 3.91 -12.69
C ASP A 313 -19.62 3.65 -12.51
N VAL A 314 -20.46 3.99 -13.49
CA VAL A 314 -21.90 3.70 -13.41
C VAL A 314 -22.17 2.19 -13.38
N ALA A 315 -21.55 1.42 -14.28
CA ALA A 315 -21.73 -0.02 -14.36
C ALA A 315 -21.13 -0.71 -13.12
N PHE A 316 -19.93 -0.29 -12.71
CA PHE A 316 -19.26 -0.81 -11.52
C PHE A 316 -20.05 -0.52 -10.24
N CYS A 317 -20.60 0.67 -10.05
CA CYS A 317 -21.40 0.99 -8.87
C CYS A 317 -22.65 0.09 -8.79
N ARG A 318 -23.37 -0.10 -9.91
CA ARG A 318 -24.53 -1.04 -9.94
C ARG A 318 -24.12 -2.46 -9.57
N TRP A 319 -23.06 -2.96 -10.23
CA TRP A 319 -22.47 -4.27 -9.92
C TRP A 319 -22.13 -4.38 -8.44
N SER A 320 -21.39 -3.39 -7.93
CA SER A 320 -20.86 -3.40 -6.57
C SER A 320 -21.94 -3.28 -5.49
N ASP A 321 -22.96 -2.47 -5.72
CA ASP A 321 -24.07 -2.28 -4.78
C ASP A 321 -24.93 -3.54 -4.68
N SER A 322 -25.11 -4.27 -5.79
CA SER A 322 -25.90 -5.50 -5.80
C SER A 322 -25.24 -6.65 -5.02
N LYS A 323 -23.90 -6.63 -4.88
CA LYS A 323 -23.15 -7.58 -4.01
C LYS A 323 -23.68 -7.57 -2.58
N ARG A 324 -24.14 -6.41 -2.10
CA ARG A 324 -24.65 -6.22 -0.74
C ARG A 324 -26.09 -6.72 -0.57
N CYS A 325 -26.85 -6.85 -1.66
CA CYS A 325 -28.26 -7.22 -1.66
C CYS A 325 -28.52 -8.74 -1.75
N ASN A 326 -27.56 -9.52 -2.23
CA ASN A 326 -27.63 -11.00 -2.27
C ASN A 326 -27.74 -11.68 -0.89
N VAL A 327 -27.74 -10.90 0.19
CA VAL A 327 -27.74 -11.36 1.59
C VAL A 327 -29.16 -11.62 2.14
N ARG A 328 -30.23 -11.26 1.42
CA ARG A 328 -31.61 -11.41 1.93
C ARG A 328 -32.33 -12.69 1.50
N VAL A 329 -31.65 -13.57 0.76
CA VAL A 329 -32.27 -14.80 0.26
C VAL A 329 -31.32 -15.96 0.49
N HIS A 330 -31.13 -16.38 1.75
CA HIS A 330 -30.84 -17.76 2.16
C HIS A 330 -30.99 -17.93 3.67
#